data_AF-A0A9Q0RJJ3-F1
#
_entry.id   AF-A0A9Q0RJJ3-F1
#
_cell.length_a   1.000
_cell.length_b   1.000
_cell.length_c   1.000
_cell.angle_alpha   90.00
_cell.angle_beta   90.00
_cell.angle_gamma   90.00
#
_symmetry.space_group_name_H-M   'P 1'
#
loop_
_entity.id
_entity.type
_entity.pdbx_description
1 polymer ?
#
loop_
_entity_poly.entity_id
_entity_poly.type
_entity_poly.pdbx_seq_one_letter_code
_entity_poly.pdbx_strand_id
1 'polypeptide(L)'
;MNLPVRTTFFRHDNNQEKEDDDYLKTMLSIIRNKRSSSPAALVRIIPKLPIDSSNCNFPHCRMITVRIGFIQDNCDWLPSDGEIDRIESKQIRHMVENDLALNYYHNGPWGSYRFVRMDEREHRIQTLNAYLSQQQRGDLSSFQWYQSEHEQYECNESILPDSNALLCDVYYSALNFKDVVIASGKIVPGPESCLFDCVLGLEFSGRRRDNGTRVMGMAPFKGIATTLLTHEKFVWPVPDH
;
A
#
# COMPACT_ATOMS: atom_id res chain seq x y z
N MET A 1 -18.10 25.31 38.24
CA MET A 1 -17.19 26.49 38.15
C MET A 1 -16.28 26.25 36.95
N ASN A 2 -16.57 26.90 35.82
CA ASN A 2 -15.75 26.81 34.62
C ASN A 2 -14.60 27.80 34.74
N LEU A 3 -13.41 27.33 35.10
CA LEU A 3 -12.20 28.12 34.93
C LEU A 3 -11.92 28.21 33.42
N PRO A 4 -11.69 29.41 32.87
CA PRO A 4 -11.23 29.53 31.49
C PRO A 4 -9.82 28.95 31.46
N VAL A 5 -9.69 27.72 30.96
CA VAL A 5 -8.38 27.17 30.65
C VAL A 5 -7.81 28.08 29.56
N ARG A 6 -6.87 28.95 29.96
CA ARG A 6 -6.25 29.93 29.09
C ARG A 6 -5.30 29.17 28.15
N THR A 7 -5.87 28.62 27.08
CA THR A 7 -5.14 27.87 26.05
C THR A 7 -4.50 28.86 25.09
N THR A 8 -3.18 28.83 24.98
CA THR A 8 -2.46 29.63 23.99
C THR A 8 -2.55 28.93 22.63
N PHE A 9 -2.99 29.64 21.61
CA PHE A 9 -3.13 29.10 20.25
C PHE A 9 -2.03 29.62 19.35
N PHE A 10 -1.55 28.75 18.47
CA PHE A 10 -0.57 29.06 17.45
C PHE A 10 -1.14 28.57 16.12
N ARG A 11 -1.00 29.35 15.05
CA ARG A 11 -1.43 29.00 13.70
C ARG A 11 -0.20 28.87 12.81
N HIS A 12 -0.20 27.86 11.96
CA HIS A 12 0.81 27.65 10.94
C HIS A 12 0.11 27.30 9.63
N ASP A 13 -0.02 28.29 8.74
CA ASP A 13 -0.55 28.13 7.39
C ASP A 13 0.59 27.79 6.46
N ASN A 14 0.52 26.73 5.65
CA ASN A 14 1.57 26.48 4.66
C ASN A 14 1.10 25.67 3.44
N ASN A 15 1.64 26.02 2.27
CA ASN A 15 1.22 25.51 0.97
C ASN A 15 2.19 24.54 0.26
N GLN A 16 3.34 24.14 0.84
CA GLN A 16 4.30 23.21 0.18
C GLN A 16 5.12 22.34 1.16
N GLU A 17 5.62 21.20 0.66
CA GLU A 17 6.34 20.11 1.37
C GLU A 17 7.71 20.49 1.97
N LYS A 18 8.32 21.62 1.57
CA LYS A 18 9.71 21.98 1.98
C LYS A 18 9.85 22.47 3.44
N GLU A 19 8.78 22.53 4.21
CA GLU A 19 8.70 23.28 5.48
C GLU A 19 8.16 22.48 6.68
N ASP A 20 8.12 21.14 6.61
CA ASP A 20 7.78 20.31 7.78
C ASP A 20 8.77 20.50 8.94
N ASP A 21 10.03 20.82 8.63
CA ASP A 21 11.07 21.12 9.62
C ASP A 21 10.81 22.44 10.36
N ASP A 22 10.17 23.42 9.72
CA ASP A 22 9.82 24.70 10.35
C ASP A 22 8.59 24.59 11.25
N TYR A 23 7.65 23.70 10.91
CA TYR A 23 6.56 23.33 11.80
C TYR A 23 7.07 22.64 13.08
N LEU A 24 8.00 21.69 12.94
CA LEU A 24 8.65 21.02 14.07
C LEU A 24 9.48 21.99 14.91
N LYS A 25 10.22 22.92 14.29
CA LYS A 25 10.93 23.99 15.01
C LYS A 25 9.97 24.90 15.77
N THR A 26 8.85 25.27 15.16
CA THR A 26 7.79 26.06 15.81
C THR A 26 7.24 25.32 17.02
N MET A 27 6.87 24.04 16.85
CA MET A 27 6.47 23.15 17.95
C MET A 27 7.50 23.11 19.08
N LEU A 28 8.77 22.84 18.76
CA LEU A 28 9.86 22.75 19.74
C LEU A 28 10.10 24.07 20.45
N SER A 29 9.98 25.20 19.76
CA SER A 29 10.11 26.54 20.35
C SER A 29 8.99 26.83 21.34
N ILE A 30 7.75 26.43 21.03
CA ILE A 30 6.58 26.56 21.92
C ILE A 30 6.79 25.71 23.17
N ILE A 31 7.22 24.45 23.00
CA ILE A 31 7.51 23.53 24.10
C ILE A 31 8.63 24.09 24.99
N ARG A 32 9.73 24.58 24.41
CA ARG A 32 10.90 25.10 25.16
C ARG A 32 10.60 26.40 25.91
N ASN A 33 9.78 27.28 25.34
CA ASN A 33 9.52 28.61 25.91
C ASN A 33 8.33 28.66 26.86
N LYS A 34 7.53 27.59 26.97
CA LYS A 34 6.39 27.56 27.88
C LYS A 34 6.84 27.38 29.34
N ARG A 35 6.61 28.42 30.14
CA ARG A 35 6.92 28.44 31.59
C ARG A 35 5.74 28.09 32.51
N SER A 36 4.55 27.84 31.96
CA SER A 36 3.32 27.61 32.74
C SER A 36 2.63 26.30 32.40
N SER A 37 1.89 25.75 33.36
CA SER A 37 1.16 24.48 33.30
C SER A 37 -0.15 24.52 32.50
N SER A 38 -0.52 25.67 31.91
CA SER A 38 -1.70 25.76 31.06
C SER A 38 -1.47 25.03 29.72
N PRO A 39 -2.50 24.44 29.09
CA PRO A 39 -2.37 23.75 27.81
C PRO A 39 -2.12 24.72 26.65
N ALA A 40 -1.46 24.26 25.58
CA ALA A 40 -1.30 25.00 24.33
C ALA A 40 -1.92 24.19 23.19
N ALA A 41 -2.51 24.89 22.23
CA ALA A 41 -3.00 24.27 21.00
C ALA A 41 -2.23 24.86 19.81
N LEU A 42 -1.67 24.00 18.97
CA LEU A 42 -1.12 24.39 17.67
C LEU A 42 -2.08 23.89 16.60
N VAL A 43 -2.54 24.78 15.73
CA VAL A 43 -3.43 24.45 14.63
C VAL A 43 -2.67 24.62 13.32
N ARG A 44 -2.53 23.53 12.57
CA ARG A 44 -1.98 23.53 11.21
C ARG A 44 -3.11 23.39 10.21
N ILE A 45 -3.18 24.30 9.25
CA ILE A 45 -4.11 24.21 8.12
C ILE A 45 -3.32 23.63 6.96
N ILE A 46 -3.76 22.50 6.44
CA ILE A 46 -3.07 21.76 5.38
C ILE A 46 -3.94 21.83 4.11
N PRO A 47 -3.46 22.40 2.99
CA PRO A 47 -4.14 22.28 1.71
C PRO A 47 -4.12 20.81 1.23
N LYS A 48 -5.13 20.39 0.47
CA LYS A 48 -5.27 19.00 -0.04
C LYS A 48 -3.99 18.47 -0.70
N LEU A 49 -3.16 17.75 0.05
CA LEU A 49 -1.99 17.00 -0.40
C LEU A 49 -1.85 15.71 0.44
N PRO A 50 -1.19 14.66 -0.08
CA PRO A 50 -1.12 13.35 0.56
C PRO A 50 -0.23 13.37 1.80
N ILE A 51 -0.61 12.58 2.81
CA ILE A 51 -0.08 12.65 4.18
C ILE A 51 1.12 11.71 4.33
N ASP A 52 2.30 12.27 4.63
CA ASP A 52 3.48 11.51 5.10
C ASP A 52 4.18 12.21 6.27
N SER A 53 3.43 12.53 7.34
CA SER A 53 3.97 13.27 8.50
C SER A 53 3.69 12.59 9.86
N SER A 54 3.77 11.26 9.94
CA SER A 54 3.37 10.50 11.14
C SER A 54 4.47 10.23 12.17
N ASN A 55 5.72 10.66 11.98
CA ASN A 55 6.80 10.40 12.95
C ASN A 55 7.14 11.62 13.82
N CYS A 56 6.32 11.87 14.85
CA CYS A 56 6.70 12.73 15.97
C CYS A 56 6.97 11.87 17.21
N ASN A 57 8.24 11.65 17.56
CA ASN A 57 8.66 10.91 18.74
C ASN A 57 9.02 11.91 19.86
N PHE A 58 8.32 11.87 21.01
CA PHE A 58 8.56 12.79 22.13
C PHE A 58 9.21 12.05 23.32
N PRO A 59 10.52 12.19 23.54
CA PRO A 59 11.15 11.66 24.74
C PRO A 59 10.78 12.52 25.96
N HIS A 60 10.72 11.88 27.13
CA HIS A 60 10.29 12.42 28.42
C HIS A 60 10.86 13.81 28.76
N CYS A 61 10.03 14.84 28.58
CA CYS A 61 10.22 16.17 29.17
C CYS A 61 8.94 16.57 29.91
N ARG A 62 9.11 17.25 31.06
CA ARG A 62 8.04 17.67 31.99
C ARG A 62 6.78 18.14 31.26
N MET A 63 5.64 17.52 31.62
CA MET A 63 4.34 17.58 30.93
C MET A 63 3.94 18.98 30.48
N ILE A 64 4.19 19.28 29.20
CA ILE A 64 3.50 20.35 28.46
C ILE A 64 2.59 19.63 27.47
N THR A 65 1.29 19.61 27.75
CA THR A 65 0.29 19.06 26.83
C THR A 65 0.12 20.04 25.68
N VAL A 66 0.77 19.75 24.55
CA VAL A 66 0.52 20.43 23.28
C VAL A 66 -0.54 19.64 22.53
N ARG A 67 -1.63 20.31 22.14
CA ARG A 67 -2.71 19.73 21.35
C ARG A 67 -2.54 20.16 19.90
N ILE A 68 -2.55 19.20 18.99
CA ILE A 68 -2.37 19.49 17.58
C ILE A 68 -3.71 19.32 16.87
N GLY A 69 -4.15 20.38 16.19
CA GLY A 69 -5.31 20.39 15.31
C GLY A 69 -4.87 20.47 13.85
N PHE A 70 -5.34 19.53 13.03
CA PHE A 70 -5.14 19.52 11.59
C PHE A 70 -6.49 19.78 10.91
N ILE A 71 -6.54 20.76 10.01
CA ILE A 71 -7.74 21.08 9.24
C ILE A 71 -7.41 20.88 7.77
N GLN A 72 -8.04 19.89 7.14
CA GLN A 72 -7.88 19.57 5.72
C GLN A 72 -9.17 19.91 4.96
N ASP A 73 -9.46 21.20 4.89
CA ASP A 73 -10.54 21.81 4.10
C ASP A 73 -10.14 23.27 3.81
N ASN A 74 -10.48 23.77 2.62
CA ASN A 74 -10.53 25.22 2.37
C ASN A 74 -11.74 25.77 3.14
N CYS A 75 -11.62 25.85 4.46
CA CYS A 75 -12.67 26.34 5.33
C CYS A 75 -12.75 27.86 5.22
N ASP A 76 -13.73 28.37 4.48
CA ASP A 76 -14.03 29.81 4.32
C ASP A 76 -14.30 30.54 5.67
N TRP A 77 -14.48 29.80 6.78
CA TRP A 77 -14.68 30.35 8.12
C TRP A 77 -13.40 30.45 8.97
N LEU A 78 -12.22 30.09 8.44
CA LEU A 78 -10.96 30.37 9.11
C LEU A 78 -10.61 31.84 8.86
N PRO A 79 -10.61 32.71 9.88
CA PRO A 79 -10.32 34.12 9.66
C PRO A 79 -8.91 34.27 9.11
N SER A 80 -8.73 35.04 8.04
CA SER A 80 -7.43 35.44 7.49
C SER A 80 -6.54 36.06 8.57
N ASP A 81 -5.22 35.99 8.35
CA ASP A 81 -4.06 36.10 9.27
C ASP A 81 -4.01 37.25 10.31
N GLY A 82 -5.04 38.11 10.38
CA GLY A 82 -5.18 39.19 11.36
C GLY A 82 -6.15 38.98 12.52
N GLU A 83 -6.93 37.89 12.58
CA GLU A 83 -7.96 37.69 13.63
C GLU A 83 -7.84 36.36 14.42
N ILE A 84 -6.63 36.00 14.83
CA ILE A 84 -6.40 34.89 15.79
C ILE A 84 -6.86 35.28 17.21
N ASP A 85 -7.21 36.54 17.48
CA ASP A 85 -7.66 36.99 18.81
C ASP A 85 -9.14 36.74 19.12
N ARG A 86 -9.92 36.12 18.21
CA ARG A 86 -11.27 35.63 18.52
C ARG A 86 -11.43 34.15 18.21
N ILE A 87 -10.82 33.35 19.06
CA ILE A 87 -11.00 31.89 19.07
C ILE A 87 -12.32 31.59 19.77
N GLU A 88 -13.40 31.84 19.05
CA GLU A 88 -14.78 31.53 19.43
C GLU A 88 -15.47 30.59 18.44
N SER A 89 -14.76 29.99 17.49
CA SER A 89 -15.39 28.96 16.66
C SER A 89 -15.75 27.77 17.56
N LYS A 90 -17.04 27.41 17.58
CA LYS A 90 -17.59 26.27 18.35
C LYS A 90 -16.76 24.99 18.15
N GLN A 91 -16.19 24.83 16.96
CA GLN A 91 -15.34 23.70 16.56
C GLN A 91 -14.00 23.66 17.31
N ILE A 92 -13.31 24.80 17.47
CA ILE A 92 -12.04 24.83 18.22
C ILE A 92 -12.28 24.68 19.72
N ARG A 93 -13.37 25.24 20.26
CA ARG A 93 -13.77 24.99 21.66
C ARG A 93 -14.03 23.52 21.90
N HIS A 94 -14.78 22.86 21.02
CA HIS A 94 -15.03 21.43 21.08
C HIS A 94 -13.72 20.62 21.08
N MET A 95 -12.77 20.96 20.20
CA MET A 95 -11.44 20.34 20.19
C MET A 95 -10.69 20.50 21.53
N VAL A 96 -10.73 21.70 22.13
CA VAL A 96 -10.09 21.96 23.42
C VAL A 96 -10.79 21.22 24.57
N GLU A 97 -12.12 21.18 24.58
CA GLU A 97 -12.90 20.48 25.60
C GLU A 97 -12.67 18.97 25.61
N ASN A 98 -12.47 18.35 24.44
CA ASN A 98 -12.28 16.89 24.32
C ASN A 98 -10.92 16.35 24.82
N ASP A 99 -9.94 17.21 25.12
CA ASP A 99 -8.61 16.81 25.63
C ASP A 99 -7.84 15.75 24.85
N LEU A 100 -8.05 15.68 23.54
CA LEU A 100 -7.31 14.77 22.66
C LEU A 100 -5.97 15.40 22.22
N ALA A 101 -4.91 14.59 22.20
CA ALA A 101 -3.58 15.01 21.75
C ALA A 101 -3.52 15.32 20.24
N LEU A 102 -4.27 14.57 19.43
CA LEU A 102 -4.32 14.68 17.98
C LEU A 102 -5.79 14.81 17.54
N ASN A 103 -6.09 15.91 16.84
CA ASN A 103 -7.41 16.23 16.35
C ASN A 103 -7.31 16.52 14.85
N TYR A 104 -8.12 15.82 14.06
CA TYR A 104 -8.15 15.96 12.61
C TYR A 104 -9.57 16.29 12.18
N TYR A 105 -9.72 17.34 11.39
CA TYR A 105 -11.00 17.79 10.86
C TYR A 105 -10.99 17.65 9.33
N HIS A 106 -11.96 16.89 8.81
CA HIS A 106 -12.10 16.67 7.37
C HIS A 106 -13.57 16.44 7.01
N ASN A 107 -14.12 17.29 6.13
CA ASN A 107 -15.50 17.20 5.63
C ASN A 107 -16.59 17.16 6.73
N GLY A 108 -16.40 17.88 7.85
CA GLY A 108 -17.45 18.09 8.85
C GLY A 108 -17.17 17.54 10.26
N PRO A 109 -16.93 16.24 10.47
CA PRO A 109 -16.68 15.70 11.81
C PRO A 109 -15.20 15.80 12.22
N TRP A 110 -14.98 15.95 13.53
CA TRP A 110 -13.65 15.76 14.14
C TRP A 110 -13.34 14.27 14.30
N GLY A 111 -12.09 13.91 14.09
CA GLY A 111 -11.59 12.55 14.25
C GLY A 111 -10.08 12.51 14.49
N SER A 112 -9.48 11.36 14.26
CA SER A 112 -8.04 11.13 14.40
C SER A 112 -7.60 10.03 13.44
N TYR A 113 -6.39 10.12 12.90
CA TYR A 113 -5.77 8.99 12.23
C TYR A 113 -5.40 7.90 13.24
N ARG A 114 -5.75 6.67 12.90
CA ARG A 114 -5.47 5.48 13.71
C ARG A 114 -4.89 4.41 12.81
N PHE A 115 -3.87 3.72 13.31
CA PHE A 115 -3.44 2.47 12.70
C PHE A 115 -4.54 1.43 12.93
N VAL A 116 -5.13 0.99 11.84
CA VAL A 116 -6.08 -0.13 11.85
C VAL A 116 -5.29 -1.35 11.43
N ARG A 117 -5.39 -2.43 12.22
CA ARG A 117 -4.85 -3.73 11.79
C ARG A 117 -5.71 -4.21 10.63
N MET A 118 -5.11 -4.42 9.48
CA MET A 118 -5.76 -5.17 8.42
C MET A 118 -5.80 -6.63 8.85
N ASP A 119 -6.97 -7.25 8.81
CA ASP A 119 -7.06 -8.69 9.03
C ASP A 119 -6.28 -9.40 7.93
N GLU A 120 -5.22 -10.11 8.29
CA GLU A 120 -4.39 -10.92 7.37
C GLU A 120 -5.15 -12.13 6.80
N ARG A 121 -6.45 -12.25 7.07
CA ARG A 121 -7.28 -13.37 6.66
C ARG A 121 -7.62 -13.25 5.18
N GLU A 122 -6.70 -13.81 4.39
CA GLU A 122 -6.87 -14.31 3.04
C GLU A 122 -7.45 -13.29 2.04
N HIS A 123 -6.56 -12.50 1.43
CA HIS A 123 -6.82 -11.81 0.16
C HIS A 123 -6.89 -12.81 -1.01
N ARG A 124 -7.74 -13.83 -0.88
CA ARG A 124 -8.07 -14.70 -2.00
C ARG A 124 -9.08 -13.96 -2.86
N ILE A 125 -8.73 -13.81 -4.13
CA ILE A 125 -9.60 -13.27 -5.15
C ILE A 125 -9.94 -14.38 -6.13
N GLN A 126 -11.11 -14.31 -6.74
CA GLN A 126 -11.42 -15.15 -7.87
C GLN A 126 -10.72 -14.57 -9.10
N THR A 127 -9.87 -15.36 -9.76
CA THR A 127 -9.20 -14.98 -11.01
C THR A 127 -9.27 -16.13 -12.00
N LEU A 128 -9.19 -15.79 -13.30
CA LEU A 128 -9.06 -16.74 -14.39
C LEU A 128 -7.58 -17.13 -14.63
N ASN A 129 -6.65 -16.25 -14.27
CA ASN A 129 -5.22 -16.40 -14.55
C ASN A 129 -4.47 -16.60 -13.25
N ALA A 130 -4.00 -17.83 -13.02
CA ALA A 130 -3.22 -18.16 -11.84
C ALA A 130 -2.10 -19.15 -12.16
N TYR A 131 -1.04 -19.10 -11.37
CA TYR A 131 0.06 -20.06 -11.38
C TYR A 131 0.32 -20.60 -9.97
N LEU A 132 0.83 -21.83 -9.89
CA LEU A 132 1.19 -22.45 -8.63
C LEU A 132 2.59 -21.99 -8.20
N SER A 133 2.73 -21.53 -6.96
CA SER A 133 4.01 -21.25 -6.34
C SER A 133 4.00 -21.63 -4.86
N GLN A 134 5.17 -21.61 -4.23
CA GLN A 134 5.36 -21.92 -2.82
C GLN A 134 5.76 -20.66 -2.05
N GLN A 135 5.09 -20.40 -0.93
CA GLN A 135 5.46 -19.28 -0.06
C GLN A 135 6.80 -19.56 0.65
N GLN A 136 7.01 -20.81 1.06
CA GLN A 136 8.21 -21.24 1.78
C GLN A 136 8.85 -22.46 1.10
N ARG A 137 10.07 -22.25 0.57
CA ARG A 137 10.85 -23.34 -0.03
C ARG A 137 11.14 -24.43 1.00
N GLY A 138 10.97 -25.68 0.60
CA GLY A 138 11.14 -26.85 1.46
C GLY A 138 9.89 -27.25 2.24
N ASP A 139 8.85 -26.42 2.26
CA ASP A 139 7.55 -26.73 2.84
C ASP A 139 6.49 -26.89 1.75
N LEU A 140 6.18 -28.15 1.42
CA LEU A 140 5.17 -28.48 0.42
C LEU A 140 3.75 -28.11 0.86
N SER A 141 3.50 -27.83 2.14
CA SER A 141 2.20 -27.33 2.61
C SER A 141 1.99 -25.84 2.29
N SER A 142 3.05 -25.13 1.92
CA SER A 142 3.03 -23.71 1.59
C SER A 142 2.66 -23.41 0.11
N PHE A 143 2.29 -24.45 -0.65
CA PHE A 143 1.83 -24.28 -2.03
C PHE A 143 0.50 -23.53 -2.10
N GLN A 144 0.48 -22.47 -2.90
CA GLN A 144 -0.69 -21.64 -3.12
C GLN A 144 -0.77 -21.19 -4.58
N TRP A 145 -1.99 -20.90 -5.03
CA TRP A 145 -2.24 -20.28 -6.32
C TRP A 145 -2.08 -18.77 -6.20
N TYR A 146 -1.27 -18.20 -7.08
CA TYR A 146 -1.03 -16.77 -7.19
C TYR A 146 -1.64 -16.25 -8.49
N GLN A 147 -2.24 -15.07 -8.44
CA GLN A 147 -2.76 -14.40 -9.64
C GLN A 147 -1.60 -14.09 -10.60
N SER A 148 -1.80 -14.34 -11.88
CA SER A 148 -0.81 -14.06 -12.91
C SER A 148 -0.82 -12.58 -13.32
N GLU A 149 0.37 -11.99 -13.49
CA GLU A 149 0.53 -10.58 -13.88
C GLU A 149 -0.02 -10.26 -15.27
N HIS A 150 -0.05 -11.27 -16.15
CA HIS A 150 -0.50 -11.12 -17.54
C HIS A 150 -2.01 -10.98 -17.71
N GLU A 151 -2.79 -10.94 -16.63
CA GLU A 151 -4.23 -10.62 -16.64
C GLU A 151 -4.50 -9.26 -17.33
N GLN A 152 -3.54 -8.33 -17.27
CA GLN A 152 -3.63 -7.03 -17.95
C GLN A 152 -3.64 -7.13 -19.49
N TYR A 153 -3.15 -8.23 -20.06
CA TYR A 153 -3.06 -8.41 -21.52
C TYR A 153 -4.30 -9.10 -22.11
N GLU A 154 -5.26 -9.54 -21.29
CA GLU A 154 -6.48 -10.20 -21.77
C GLU A 154 -7.37 -9.29 -22.62
N CYS A 155 -7.25 -7.98 -22.46
CA CYS A 155 -8.13 -7.00 -23.10
C CYS A 155 -7.66 -6.59 -24.50
N ASN A 156 -6.41 -6.89 -24.88
CA ASN A 156 -5.85 -6.47 -26.18
C ASN A 156 -4.57 -7.24 -26.53
N GLU A 157 -4.64 -8.16 -27.50
CA GLU A 157 -3.49 -8.90 -28.04
C GLU A 157 -2.39 -7.98 -28.60
N SER A 158 -2.71 -6.73 -28.96
CA SER A 158 -1.74 -5.73 -29.42
C SER A 158 -0.79 -5.24 -28.33
N ILE A 159 -1.02 -5.59 -27.06
CA ILE A 159 -0.22 -5.16 -25.89
C ILE A 159 0.74 -6.27 -25.45
N LEU A 160 0.80 -7.40 -26.17
CA LEU A 160 1.79 -8.42 -25.89
C LEU A 160 3.20 -7.81 -25.91
N PRO A 161 4.04 -8.10 -24.88
CA PRO A 161 5.35 -7.46 -24.74
C PRO A 161 6.31 -7.79 -25.89
N ASP A 162 6.04 -8.87 -26.64
CA ASP A 162 6.78 -9.29 -27.81
C ASP A 162 5.79 -9.75 -28.90
N SER A 163 6.07 -9.39 -30.16
CA SER A 163 5.42 -9.90 -31.36
C SER A 163 5.33 -11.43 -31.45
N ASN A 164 6.22 -12.17 -30.78
CA ASN A 164 6.24 -13.63 -30.79
C ASN A 164 5.66 -14.28 -29.52
N ALA A 165 5.09 -13.46 -28.61
CA ALA A 165 4.46 -13.98 -27.41
C ALA A 165 3.10 -14.61 -27.75
N LEU A 166 2.75 -15.68 -27.05
CA LEU A 166 1.51 -16.42 -27.20
C LEU A 166 0.88 -16.66 -25.83
N LEU A 167 -0.42 -16.37 -25.73
CA LEU A 167 -1.22 -16.71 -24.56
C LEU A 167 -1.89 -18.07 -24.78
N CYS A 168 -1.67 -18.99 -23.85
CA CYS A 168 -2.24 -20.32 -23.88
C CYS A 168 -3.08 -20.60 -22.63
N ASP A 169 -4.24 -21.21 -22.82
CA ASP A 169 -4.99 -21.83 -21.74
C ASP A 169 -4.39 -23.21 -21.46
N VAL A 170 -3.99 -23.45 -20.22
CA VAL A 170 -3.29 -24.66 -19.79
C VAL A 170 -4.32 -25.66 -19.28
N TYR A 171 -4.33 -26.85 -19.89
CA TYR A 171 -5.23 -27.95 -19.51
C TYR A 171 -4.49 -28.98 -18.67
N TYR A 172 -3.22 -29.22 -18.99
CA TYR A 172 -2.34 -30.10 -18.25
C TYR A 172 -0.96 -29.47 -18.11
N SER A 173 -0.33 -29.64 -16.94
CA SER A 173 1.08 -29.36 -16.73
C SER A 173 1.76 -30.59 -16.16
N ALA A 174 2.96 -30.89 -16.64
CA ALA A 174 3.72 -32.05 -16.18
C ALA A 174 4.62 -31.67 -15.02
N LEU A 175 4.54 -32.46 -13.94
CA LEU A 175 5.45 -32.35 -12.81
C LEU A 175 6.76 -33.04 -13.13
N ASN A 176 7.84 -32.27 -13.20
CA ASN A 176 9.17 -32.78 -13.49
C ASN A 176 10.00 -32.99 -12.21
N PHE A 177 11.07 -33.79 -12.31
CA PHE A 177 11.98 -34.02 -11.18
C PHE A 177 12.60 -32.71 -10.66
N LYS A 178 12.92 -31.78 -11.58
CA LYS A 178 13.37 -30.42 -11.25
C LYS A 178 12.41 -29.74 -10.28
N ASP A 179 11.10 -29.79 -10.56
CA ASP A 179 10.08 -29.12 -9.76
C ASP A 179 10.05 -29.67 -8.34
N VAL A 180 10.10 -30.99 -8.18
CA VAL A 180 10.09 -31.67 -6.86
C VAL A 180 11.35 -31.34 -6.06
N VAL A 181 12.52 -31.35 -6.70
CA VAL A 181 13.80 -31.08 -6.03
C VAL A 181 13.92 -29.62 -5.60
N ILE A 182 13.44 -28.68 -6.42
CA ILE A 182 13.40 -27.25 -6.06
C ILE A 182 12.34 -26.99 -4.98
N ALA A 183 11.14 -27.59 -5.10
CA ALA A 183 10.06 -27.44 -4.12
C ALA A 183 10.47 -27.96 -2.74
N SER A 184 11.14 -29.12 -2.69
CA SER A 184 11.65 -29.69 -1.44
C SER A 184 12.89 -28.98 -0.87
N GLY A 185 13.38 -27.92 -1.53
CA GLY A 185 14.53 -27.14 -1.06
C GLY A 185 15.87 -27.85 -1.14
N LYS A 186 15.94 -29.02 -1.81
CA LYS A 186 17.18 -29.80 -1.97
C LYS A 186 18.18 -29.13 -2.92
N ILE A 187 17.68 -28.36 -3.88
CA ILE A 187 18.50 -27.52 -4.77
C ILE A 187 17.96 -26.09 -4.69
N VAL A 188 18.88 -25.15 -4.49
CA VAL A 188 18.59 -23.73 -4.63
C VAL A 188 18.77 -23.36 -6.11
N PRO A 189 17.76 -22.77 -6.76
CA PRO A 189 17.90 -22.25 -8.12
C PRO A 189 19.06 -21.26 -8.22
N GLY A 190 19.68 -21.15 -9.40
CA GLY A 190 20.80 -20.24 -9.63
C GLY A 190 20.44 -18.76 -9.40
N PRO A 191 21.43 -17.85 -9.34
CA PRO A 191 21.21 -16.44 -9.06
C PRO A 191 20.18 -15.78 -9.96
N GLU A 192 20.14 -16.16 -11.24
CA GLU A 192 19.19 -15.66 -12.25
C GLU A 192 17.72 -15.92 -11.90
N SER A 193 17.46 -16.93 -11.07
CA SER A 193 16.12 -17.27 -10.61
C SER A 193 15.53 -16.22 -9.64
N CYS A 194 16.33 -15.27 -9.15
CA CYS A 194 15.83 -14.15 -8.36
C CYS A 194 14.96 -13.18 -9.19
N LEU A 195 15.06 -13.24 -10.52
CA LEU A 195 14.29 -12.41 -11.44
C LEU A 195 12.86 -12.93 -11.65
N PHE A 196 12.53 -14.12 -11.15
CA PHE A 196 11.24 -14.77 -11.39
C PHE A 196 10.56 -15.14 -10.07
N ASP A 197 9.26 -14.83 -9.96
CA ASP A 197 8.47 -15.12 -8.75
C ASP A 197 8.27 -16.63 -8.51
N CYS A 198 8.33 -17.40 -9.58
CA CYS A 198 8.18 -18.84 -9.55
C CYS A 198 9.10 -19.46 -10.61
N VAL A 199 9.70 -20.61 -10.27
CA VAL A 199 10.62 -21.36 -11.14
C VAL A 199 10.12 -22.77 -11.46
N LEU A 200 8.89 -23.06 -11.06
CA LEU A 200 8.25 -24.38 -11.21
C LEU A 200 7.46 -24.44 -12.51
N GLY A 201 7.36 -25.65 -13.05
CA GLY A 201 6.59 -25.95 -14.25
C GLY A 201 7.38 -25.63 -15.50
N LEU A 202 7.83 -26.69 -16.18
CA LEU A 202 8.57 -26.61 -17.44
C LEU A 202 7.73 -26.93 -18.67
N GLU A 203 6.67 -27.71 -18.51
CA GLU A 203 5.93 -28.31 -19.61
C GLU A 203 4.44 -28.15 -19.40
N PHE A 204 3.74 -27.91 -20.50
CA PHE A 204 2.29 -27.76 -20.51
C PHE A 204 1.68 -28.28 -21.80
N SER A 205 0.38 -28.58 -21.74
CA SER A 205 -0.46 -28.77 -22.91
C SER A 205 -1.81 -28.10 -22.70
N GLY A 206 -2.43 -27.67 -23.79
CA GLY A 206 -3.65 -26.91 -23.74
C GLY A 206 -4.03 -26.35 -25.09
N ARG A 207 -4.50 -25.11 -25.11
CA ARG A 207 -4.95 -24.45 -26.34
C ARG A 207 -4.39 -23.04 -26.43
N ARG A 208 -4.03 -22.62 -27.64
CA ARG A 208 -3.77 -21.20 -27.90
C ARG A 208 -5.09 -20.44 -27.76
N ARG A 209 -5.05 -19.26 -27.14
CA ARG A 209 -6.25 -18.46 -26.95
C ARG A 209 -6.72 -17.76 -28.24
N ASP A 210 -5.77 -17.36 -29.09
CA ASP A 210 -6.04 -16.61 -30.33
C ASP A 210 -6.85 -17.40 -31.38
N ASN A 211 -6.59 -18.71 -31.51
CA ASN A 211 -7.20 -19.56 -32.54
C ASN A 211 -7.74 -20.90 -32.01
N GLY A 212 -7.61 -21.18 -30.71
CA GLY A 212 -8.12 -22.40 -30.09
C GLY A 212 -7.36 -23.68 -30.44
N THR A 213 -6.25 -23.62 -31.17
CA THR A 213 -5.48 -24.80 -31.61
C THR A 213 -4.90 -25.55 -30.42
N ARG A 214 -5.00 -26.88 -30.44
CA ARG A 214 -4.38 -27.74 -29.42
C ARG A 214 -2.87 -27.66 -29.53
N VAL A 215 -2.21 -27.32 -28.43
CA VAL A 215 -0.76 -27.17 -28.38
C VAL A 215 -0.16 -27.86 -27.16
N MET A 216 1.08 -28.28 -27.32
CA MET A 216 1.99 -28.66 -26.24
C MET A 216 3.19 -27.74 -26.31
N GLY A 217 3.81 -27.46 -25.16
CA GLY A 217 4.91 -26.53 -25.15
C GLY A 217 5.74 -26.61 -23.90
N MET A 218 6.83 -25.85 -23.94
CA MET A 218 7.73 -25.65 -22.82
C MET A 218 7.65 -24.19 -22.35
N ALA A 219 7.81 -24.01 -21.05
CA ALA A 219 7.91 -22.73 -20.39
C ALA A 219 9.19 -22.72 -19.55
N PRO A 220 9.97 -21.63 -19.54
CA PRO A 220 11.13 -21.56 -18.65
C PRO A 220 10.72 -21.61 -17.16
N PHE A 221 9.52 -21.14 -16.84
CA PHE A 221 8.93 -21.06 -15.50
C PHE A 221 7.41 -20.86 -15.59
N LYS A 222 6.72 -20.92 -14.43
CA LYS A 222 5.26 -20.72 -14.27
C LYS A 222 4.42 -21.69 -15.12
N GLY A 223 4.97 -22.85 -15.51
CA GLY A 223 4.27 -23.81 -16.38
C GLY A 223 3.10 -24.53 -15.71
N ILE A 224 3.07 -24.61 -14.37
CA ILE A 224 1.92 -25.09 -13.60
C ILE A 224 0.99 -23.90 -13.39
N ALA A 225 0.10 -23.67 -14.35
CA ALA A 225 -0.79 -22.52 -14.39
C ALA A 225 -2.16 -22.87 -14.97
N THR A 226 -3.13 -21.97 -14.85
CA THR A 226 -4.39 -22.00 -15.61
C THR A 226 -4.20 -21.38 -16.98
N THR A 227 -3.34 -20.35 -17.07
CA THR A 227 -2.99 -19.65 -18.30
C THR A 227 -1.52 -19.28 -18.28
N LEU A 228 -0.89 -19.31 -19.45
CA LEU A 228 0.55 -19.12 -19.60
C LEU A 228 0.86 -18.22 -20.78
N LEU A 229 1.67 -17.19 -20.54
CA LEU A 229 2.33 -16.42 -21.58
C LEU A 229 3.66 -17.11 -21.93
N THR A 230 3.82 -17.53 -23.17
CA THR A 230 5.03 -18.19 -23.67
C THR A 230 5.45 -17.61 -25.03
N HIS A 231 6.51 -18.13 -25.63
CA HIS A 231 6.98 -17.71 -26.95
C HIS A 231 6.69 -18.81 -27.98
N GLU A 232 6.25 -18.42 -29.18
CA GLU A 232 5.87 -19.34 -30.27
C GLU A 232 6.90 -20.46 -30.57
N LYS A 233 8.21 -20.17 -30.50
CA LYS A 233 9.28 -21.14 -30.71
C LYS A 233 9.29 -22.33 -29.73
N PHE A 234 8.62 -22.20 -28.58
CA PHE A 234 8.51 -23.25 -27.56
C PHE A 234 7.13 -23.92 -27.53
N VAL A 235 6.35 -23.75 -28.60
CA VAL A 235 4.99 -24.27 -28.72
C VAL A 235 4.88 -25.08 -30.01
N TRP A 236 4.29 -26.27 -29.91
CA TRP A 236 4.07 -27.18 -31.03
C TRP A 236 2.61 -27.64 -31.07
N PRO A 237 2.03 -27.87 -32.26
CA PRO A 237 0.71 -28.46 -32.37
C PRO A 237 0.71 -29.88 -31.81
N VAL A 238 -0.35 -30.25 -31.10
CA VAL A 238 -0.57 -31.63 -30.67
C VAL A 238 -1.06 -32.44 -31.88
N PRO A 239 -0.37 -33.53 -32.28
CA PRO A 239 -0.76 -34.35 -33.42
C PRO A 239 -2.17 -34.96 -33.29
N ASP A 240 -2.77 -35.25 -34.44
CA ASP A 240 -3.98 -36.06 -34.52
C ASP A 240 -3.62 -37.55 -34.41
N HIS A 241 -3.61 -38.06 -33.18
CA HIS A 241 -3.39 -39.46 -32.77
C HIS A 241 -1.96 -39.99 -32.90
#